data_AF-A0A7Z9C7F3-F1
#
_entry.id   AF-A0A7Z9C7F3-F1
#
_cell.length_a   1.000
_cell.length_b   1.000
_cell.length_c   1.000
_cell.angle_alpha   90.00
_cell.angle_beta   90.00
_cell.angle_gamma   90.00
#
_symmetry.space_group_name_H-M   'P 1'
#
loop_
_entity.id
_entity.type
_entity.pdbx_description
1 polymer ?
#
loop_
_entity_poly.entity_id
_entity_poly.type
_entity_poly.pdbx_seq_one_letter_code
_entity_poly.pdbx_strand_id
1 'polypeptide(L)' 'MARDEAVLSEIEELASKVREAEAAYSRLLEERTALFCKARGEGFYLREIAERAGVSRQMVDRVLGRTTKTDE' A
#
# COMPACT_ATOMS: atom_id res chain seq x y z
N MET A 1 34.86 15.84 10.12
CA MET A 1 33.92 16.89 10.56
C MET A 1 33.05 17.36 9.41
N ALA A 2 33.50 18.24 8.49
CA ALA A 2 32.64 18.73 7.38
C ALA A 2 32.13 17.63 6.43
N ARG A 3 32.94 16.59 6.16
CA ARG A 3 32.54 15.44 5.35
C ARG A 3 31.50 14.55 6.06
N ASP A 4 31.60 14.42 7.38
CA ASP A 4 30.70 13.58 8.16
C ASP A 4 29.33 14.26 8.31
N GLU A 5 29.32 15.59 8.45
CA GLU A 5 28.10 16.41 8.49
C GLU A 5 27.35 16.39 7.15
N ALA A 6 28.07 16.44 6.02
CA ALA A 6 27.47 16.29 4.70
C ALA A 6 26.83 14.90 4.51
N VAL A 7 27.51 13.83 4.95
CA VAL A 7 26.96 12.46 4.88
C VAL A 7 25.73 12.31 5.75
N LEU A 8 25.72 12.88 6.96
CA LEU A 8 24.54 12.85 7.83
C LEU A 8 23.35 13.58 7.20
N SER A 9 23.58 14.74 6.58
CA SER A 9 22.53 15.49 5.88
C SER A 9 21.94 14.71 4.70
N GLU A 10 22.77 14.03 3.91
CA GLU A 10 22.31 13.17 2.81
C GLU A 10 21.47 11.98 3.30
N ILE A 11 21.86 11.37 4.43
CA ILE A 11 21.10 10.28 5.06
C ILE A 11 19.73 10.77 5.52
N GLU A 12 19.67 11.95 6.15
CA GLU A 12 18.41 12.54 6.60
C GLU A 12 17.47 12.88 5.43
N GLU A 13 18.01 13.43 4.35
CA GLU A 13 17.25 13.72 3.13
C GLU A 13 16.70 12.42 2.50
N LEU A 14 17.53 11.38 2.40
CA LEU A 14 17.10 10.08 1.89
C LEU A 14 16.01 9.47 2.78
N ALA A 15 16.19 9.54 4.11
CA ALA A 15 15.19 9.06 5.05
C ALA A 15 13.87 9.82 4.92
N SER A 16 13.91 11.13 4.65
CA SER A 16 12.69 11.91 4.39
C SER A 16 11.96 11.45 3.14
N LYS A 17 12.69 11.27 2.03
CA LYS A 17 12.14 10.77 0.76
C LYS A 17 11.54 9.37 0.91
N VAL A 18 12.17 8.49 1.70
CA VAL A 18 11.65 7.17 1.99
C VAL A 18 10.33 7.27 2.75
N ARG A 19 10.26 8.10 3.81
CA ARG A 19 9.01 8.31 4.57
C ARG A 19 7.88 8.86 3.70
N GLU A 20 8.19 9.80 2.80
CA GLU A 20 7.20 10.34 1.86
C GLU A 20 6.70 9.28 0.88
N ALA A 21 7.60 8.45 0.35
CA ALA A 21 7.24 7.35 -0.53
C ALA A 21 6.39 6.29 0.19
N GLU A 22 6.72 5.97 1.45
CA GLU A 22 5.94 5.05 2.29
C GLU A 22 4.53 5.58 2.58
N ALA A 23 4.42 6.88 2.86
CA ALA A 23 3.13 7.54 3.08
C ALA A 23 2.27 7.53 1.79
N ALA A 24 2.88 7.85 0.65
CA ALA A 24 2.19 7.80 -0.64
C ALA A 24 1.73 6.37 -0.99
N TYR A 25 2.59 5.37 -0.76
CA TYR A 25 2.26 3.97 -0.98
C TYR A 25 1.13 3.49 -0.08
N SER A 26 1.13 3.92 1.20
CA SER A 26 0.07 3.58 2.15
C SER A 26 -1.30 4.10 1.70
N ARG A 27 -1.37 5.35 1.23
CA ARG A 27 -2.61 5.93 0.68
C ARG A 27 -3.12 5.16 -0.54
N LEU A 28 -2.24 4.81 -1.48
CA LEU A 28 -2.62 4.01 -2.65
C LEU A 28 -3.14 2.62 -2.26
N LEU A 29 -2.57 2.03 -1.21
CA LEU A 29 -3.03 0.75 -0.70
C LEU A 29 -4.43 0.87 -0.07
N GLU A 30 -4.69 1.93 0.70
CA GLU A 30 -6.00 2.22 1.28
C GLU A 30 -7.07 2.43 0.19
N GLU A 31 -6.78 3.25 -0.82
CA GLU A 31 -7.67 3.48 -1.96
C GLU A 31 -8.01 2.17 -2.68
N ARG A 32 -7.00 1.34 -2.96
CA ARG A 32 -7.21 0.04 -3.60
C ARG A 32 -8.01 -0.92 -2.71
N THR A 33 -7.79 -0.86 -1.40
CA THR A 33 -8.54 -1.65 -0.42
C THR A 33 -10.02 -1.26 -0.46
N ALA A 34 -10.33 0.04 -0.45
CA ALA A 34 -11.70 0.53 -0.54
C ALA A 34 -12.39 0.06 -1.83
N LEU A 35 -11.69 0.11 -2.97
CA LEU A 35 -12.20 -0.38 -4.25
C LEU A 35 -12.50 -1.89 -4.22
N PHE A 36 -11.60 -2.69 -3.66
CA PHE A 36 -11.79 -4.14 -3.56
C PHE A 36 -12.93 -4.48 -2.61
N CYS A 37 -13.04 -3.81 -1.46
CA CYS A 37 -14.15 -3.97 -0.51
C CYS A 37 -15.49 -3.60 -1.16
N LYS A 38 -15.54 -2.49 -1.90
CA LYS A 38 -16.74 -2.07 -2.63
C LYS A 38 -17.17 -3.12 -3.65
N ALA A 39 -16.25 -3.58 -4.49
CA ALA A 39 -16.56 -4.62 -5.47
C ALA A 39 -17.00 -5.93 -4.78
N ARG A 40 -16.41 -6.27 -3.63
CA ARG A 40 -16.87 -7.41 -2.84
C ARG A 40 -18.30 -7.24 -2.33
N GLY A 41 -18.65 -6.05 -1.84
CA GLY A 41 -20.01 -5.71 -1.40
C GLY A 41 -21.04 -5.70 -2.53
N GLU A 42 -20.61 -5.38 -3.75
CA GLU A 42 -21.42 -5.48 -4.98
C GLU A 42 -21.62 -6.94 -5.47
N GLY A 43 -21.00 -7.92 -4.80
CA GLY A 43 -21.16 -9.34 -5.09
C GLY A 43 -20.10 -9.95 -6.02
N PHE A 44 -19.08 -9.18 -6.44
CA PHE A 44 -18.02 -9.71 -7.28
C PHE A 44 -17.18 -10.77 -6.55
N TYR A 45 -16.81 -11.83 -7.27
CA TYR A 45 -15.86 -12.83 -6.80
C TYR A 45 -14.43 -12.28 -6.87
N LEU A 46 -13.54 -12.79 -6.00
CA LEU A 46 -12.14 -12.34 -5.91
C LEU A 46 -11.40 -12.39 -7.26
N ARG A 47 -11.75 -13.35 -8.11
CA ARG A 47 -11.17 -13.49 -9.45
C ARG A 47 -11.59 -12.34 -10.37
N GLU A 48 -12.86 -11.94 -10.34
CA GLU A 48 -13.39 -10.85 -11.18
C GLU A 48 -12.83 -9.50 -10.73
N ILE A 49 -12.69 -9.29 -9.41
CA ILE A 49 -12.03 -8.12 -8.85
C ILE A 49 -10.58 -8.05 -9.34
N ALA A 50 -9.86 -9.17 -9.28
CA ALA A 50 -8.47 -9.27 -9.73
C ALA A 50 -8.32 -8.97 -11.22
N GLU A 51 -9.18 -9.56 -12.07
CA GLU A 51 -9.20 -9.33 -13.51
C GLU A 51 -9.48 -7.85 -13.84
N ARG A 52 -10.48 -7.23 -13.20
CA ARG A 52 -10.82 -5.82 -13.42
C ARG A 52 -9.74 -4.86 -12.94
N ALA A 53 -9.06 -5.19 -11.85
CA ALA A 53 -8.00 -4.39 -11.29
C ALA A 53 -6.62 -4.64 -11.91
N GLY A 54 -6.50 -5.61 -12.83
CA GLY A 54 -5.22 -5.95 -13.47
C GLY A 54 -4.19 -6.51 -12.49
N VAL A 55 -4.63 -7.20 -11.43
CA VAL A 55 -3.74 -7.77 -10.40
C VAL A 55 -3.97 -9.27 -10.24
N SER A 56 -3.11 -9.94 -9.50
CA SER A 56 -3.32 -11.34 -9.15
C SER A 56 -4.43 -11.50 -8.11
N ARG A 57 -5.14 -12.64 -8.14
CA ARG A 57 -6.10 -13.01 -7.09
C ARG A 57 -5.47 -13.00 -5.70
N GLN A 58 -4.22 -13.45 -5.58
CA GLN A 58 -3.47 -13.45 -4.31
C GLN A 58 -3.29 -12.02 -3.76
N MET A 59 -3.15 -11.03 -4.65
CA MET A 59 -3.06 -9.64 -4.24
C MET A 59 -4.38 -9.15 -3.66
N VAL A 60 -5.50 -9.45 -4.32
CA VAL A 60 -6.85 -9.11 -3.81
C VAL A 60 -7.08 -9.79 -2.46
N ASP A 61 -6.74 -11.06 -2.34
CA ASP A 61 -6.87 -11.83 -1.10
C ASP A 61 -6.02 -11.26 0.04
N ARG A 62 -4.77 -10.88 -0.24
CA ARG A 62 -3.88 -10.23 0.74
C ARG A 62 -4.41 -8.86 1.17
N VAL A 63 -4.97 -8.08 0.25
CA VAL A 63 -5.52 -6.75 0.53
C VAL A 63 -6.77 -6.87 1.40
N LEU A 64 -7.71 -7.75 1.02
CA LEU A 64 -8.95 -7.97 1.76
C LEU A 64 -8.77 -8.76 3.06
N GLY A 65 -7.80 -9.67 3.13
CA GLY A 65 -7.48 -10.43 4.34
C GLY A 65 -6.72 -9.63 5.39
N ARG A 66 -6.13 -8.49 5.02
CA ARG A 66 -5.58 -7.52 5.98
C ARG A 66 -6.69 -6.72 6.66
N THR A 67 -7.74 -6.34 5.94
CA THR A 67 -8.89 -5.63 6.52
C THR A 67 -9.68 -6.45 7.53
N THR A 68 -9.71 -7.78 7.42
CA THR A 68 -10.39 -8.64 8.40
C THR A 68 -9.58 -8.87 9.68
N LYS A 69 -8.32 -8.45 9.75
CA LYS A 69 -7.43 -8.65 10.90
C LYS A 69 -7.27 -7.41 11.78
N THR A 70 -7.95 -6.31 11.47
CA THR A 70 -7.82 -5.04 12.20
C THR A 70 -8.96 -4.81 13.21
N ASP A 71 -9.79 -5.83 13.47
CA ASP A 71 -10.94 -5.79 14.39
C ASP A 71 -10.82 -6.77 15.60
N GLU A 72 -9.62 -7.28 15.90
CA GLU A 72 -9.34 -8.05 17.14
C GLU A 72 -8.34 -7.34 18.06
#